data_AF-A0A8J6RI08-F1
#
_entry.id   AF-A0A8J6RI08-F1
#
_cell.length_a   1.000
_cell.length_b   1.000
_cell.length_c   1.000
_cell.angle_alpha   90.00
_cell.angle_beta   90.00
_cell.angle_gamma   90.00
#
_symmetry.space_group_name_H-M   'P 1'
#
loop_
_entity.id
_entity.type
_entity.pdbx_description
1 polymer ?
#
loop_
_entity_poly.entity_id
_entity_poly.type
_entity_poly.pdbx_seq_one_letter_code
_entity_poly.pdbx_strand_id
1 'polypeptide(L)' 'MQYFIKYLSLAPVLGIVWISVQAALLAFFIYYFPDLLFHPMP' A
#
# COMPACT_ATOMS: atom_id res chain seq x y z
N MET A 1 16.22 -9.01 19.36
CA MET A 1 15.07 -8.81 18.44
C MET A 1 13.97 -7.91 18.99
N GLN A 2 13.69 -7.90 20.29
CA GLN A 2 12.61 -7.09 20.87
C GLN A 2 12.66 -5.58 20.54
N TYR A 3 13.84 -4.94 20.64
CA TYR A 3 13.99 -3.52 20.30
C TYR A 3 13.80 -3.22 18.81
N PHE A 4 14.16 -4.17 17.95
CA PHE A 4 13.96 -4.05 16.51
C PHE A 4 12.47 -4.08 16.17
N ILE A 5 11.70 -5.03 16.71
CA ILE A 5 10.24 -5.07 16.54
C ILE A 5 9.57 -3.82 17.12
N LYS A 6 10.04 -3.32 18.27
CA LYS A 6 9.56 -2.07 18.87
C LYS A 6 9.81 -0.86 17.95
N TYR A 7 10.97 -0.81 17.31
CA TYR A 7 11.28 0.21 16.31
C TYR A 7 10.37 0.10 15.08
N LEU A 8 10.18 -1.11 14.54
CA LEU A 8 9.26 -1.33 13.43
C LEU A 8 7.82 -0.92 13.77
N SER A 9 7.40 -1.09 15.02
CA SER A 9 6.06 -0.77 15.52
C SER A 9 5.83 0.72 15.81
N LEU A 10 6.84 1.58 15.63
CA LEU A 10 6.67 3.02 15.77
C LEU A 10 5.70 3.52 14.71
N ALA A 11 4.76 4.40 15.11
CA ALA A 11 3.76 4.99 14.22
C ALA A 11 4.33 5.51 12.88
N PRO A 12 5.44 6.28 12.83
CA PRO A 12 6.02 6.70 11.55
C PRO A 12 6.58 5.55 10.70
N VAL A 13 7.15 4.53 11.32
CA VAL A 13 7.77 3.39 10.61
C VAL A 13 6.68 2.49 10.02
N LEU A 14 5.70 2.09 10.84
CA LEU A 14 4.51 1.38 10.36
C LEU A 14 3.74 2.18 9.32
N GLY A 15 3.61 3.50 9.52
CA GLY A 15 2.91 4.38 8.59
C GLY A 15 3.54 4.37 7.20
N ILE A 16 4.87 4.49 7.11
CA ILE A 16 5.58 4.42 5.82
C ILE A 16 5.39 3.05 5.18
N VAL A 17 5.59 1.95 5.92
CA VAL A 17 5.42 0.59 5.39
C VAL A 17 3.99 0.39 4.85
N TRP A 18 2.98 0.84 5.59
CA TRP A 18 1.58 0.72 5.20
C TRP A 18 1.24 1.52 3.95
N ILE A 19 1.71 2.77 3.85
CA ILE A 19 1.51 3.62 2.68
C ILE A 19 2.24 3.06 1.47
N SER A 20 3.46 2.53 1.64
CA SER A 20 4.21 1.88 0.55
C SER A 20 3.46 0.66 0.00
N VAL A 21 2.88 -0.17 0.86
CA VAL A 21 2.05 -1.32 0.43
C VAL A 21 0.82 -0.84 -0.34
N GLN A 22 0.09 0.15 0.16
CA GLN A 22 -1.08 0.70 -0.54
C GLN A 22 -0.71 1.32 -1.88
N ALA A 23 0.37 2.10 -1.94
CA ALA A 23 0.84 2.72 -3.16
C ALA A 23 1.23 1.67 -4.21
N ALA A 24 1.91 0.59 -3.80
CA ALA A 24 2.25 -0.51 -4.69
C ALA A 24 0.98 -1.20 -5.23
N LEU A 25 0.02 -1.52 -4.36
CA LEU A 25 -1.26 -2.13 -4.77
C LEU A 25 -2.01 -1.26 -5.77
N LEU A 26 -2.11 0.04 -5.52
CA LEU A 26 -2.76 0.99 -6.43
C LEU A 26 -1.99 1.12 -7.76
N ALA A 27 -0.66 1.17 -7.71
CA ALA A 27 0.17 1.24 -8.91
C ALA A 27 0.00 -0.01 -9.78
N PHE A 28 -0.01 -1.20 -9.18
CA PHE A 28 -0.30 -2.44 -9.90
C PHE A 28 -1.73 -2.45 -10.45
N PHE A 29 -2.71 -1.96 -9.70
CA PHE A 29 -4.09 -1.87 -10.18
C PHE A 29 -4.19 -0.98 -11.43
N ILE A 30 -3.60 0.22 -11.40
CA ILE A 30 -3.60 1.14 -12.56
C ILE A 30 -2.79 0.57 -13.73
N TYR A 31 -1.72 -0.21 -13.46
CA TYR A 31 -0.94 -0.88 -14.51
C TYR A 31 -1.72 -1.98 -15.23
N TYR A 32 -2.46 -2.81 -14.50
CA TYR A 32 -3.22 -3.92 -15.08
C TYR A 32 -4.61 -3.53 -15.59
N PHE A 33 -5.26 -2.54 -14.94
CA PHE A 33 -6.56 -1.98 -15.32
C PHE A 33 -6.41 -0.49 -15.61
N PRO A 34 -5.67 -0.12 -16.67
CA PRO A 34 -5.56 1.27 -17.07
C PRO A 34 -6.94 1.81 -17.46
N ASP A 35 -7.15 3.11 -17.21
CA ASP A 35 -8.31 3.88 -17.70
C ASP A 35 -9.68 3.40 -17.19
N LEU A 36 -9.72 2.86 -15.96
CA LEU A 36 -10.98 2.52 -15.28
C LEU A 36 -11.68 3.78 -14.74
N LEU A 37 -12.29 4.55 -15.64
CA LEU A 37 -13.10 5.72 -15.26
C LEU A 37 -14.42 5.33 -14.57
N PHE A 38 -15.00 4.20 -14.98
CA PHE A 38 -16.23 3.64 -14.42
C PHE A 38 -16.09 2.13 -14.24
N HIS A 39 -16.85 1.56 -13.31
CA HIS A 39 -16.94 0.12 -13.17
C HIS A 39 -17.70 -0.48 -14.36
N PRO A 40 -17.17 -1.50 -15.07
CA PRO A 40 -17.88 -2.15 -16.15
C PRO A 40 -19.13 -2.84 -15.58
N MET A 41 -20.30 -2.35 -16.00
CA MET A 41 -21.57 -3.00 -15.71
C MET A 41 -21.82 -4.15 -16.70
N PRO A 42 -22.53 -5.22 -16.29
CA PRO A 42 -22.89 -6.32 -17.17
C PRO A 42 -23.85 -5.92 -18.29
#